data_AF-A0A538PB82-F1
#
_entry.id   AF-A0A538PB82-F1
#
_cell.length_a   1.000
_cell.length_b   1.000
_cell.length_c   1.000
_cell.angle_alpha   90.00
_cell.angle_beta   90.00
_cell.angle_gamma   90.00
#
_symmetry.space_group_name_H-M   'P 1'
#
loop_
_entity.id
_entity.type
_entity.pdbx_description
1 polymer ?
#
loop_
_entity_poly.entity_id
_entity_poly.type
_entity_poly.pdbx_seq_one_letter_code
_entity_poly.pdbx_strand_id
1 'polypeptide(L)'
;MKKTLTGLAFAVALLVGASAAVAGQSCCVKAKAAGKECDHKCCVDAHKAKKLCEKCQKDASNCCDKAIAAAKECSHPCCKDAAKEHKICEKCNKPDEKKEK
;
A
#
# COMPACT_ATOMS: atom_id res chain seq x y z
N MET A 1 -33.73 16.68 -30.45
CA MET A 1 -33.17 15.32 -30.66
C MET A 1 -31.79 15.42 -31.30
N LYS A 2 -30.70 15.15 -30.57
CA LYS A 2 -29.35 14.79 -31.09
C LYS A 2 -28.62 14.02 -29.99
N LYS A 3 -28.34 12.74 -30.22
CA LYS A 3 -27.60 11.82 -29.34
C LYS A 3 -26.11 11.91 -29.68
N THR A 4 -25.25 12.08 -28.67
CA THR A 4 -23.80 11.84 -28.70
C THR A 4 -23.43 11.50 -27.24
N LEU A 5 -23.42 10.24 -26.79
CA LEU A 5 -22.44 9.18 -27.04
C LEU A 5 -20.97 9.65 -26.98
N THR A 6 -20.32 9.17 -25.91
CA THR A 6 -18.93 8.70 -25.87
C THR A 6 -17.83 9.76 -25.76
N GLY A 7 -17.12 9.72 -24.63
CA GLY A 7 -15.85 10.42 -24.47
C GLY A 7 -15.30 10.42 -23.05
N LEU A 8 -15.29 9.27 -22.35
CA LEU A 8 -14.63 9.15 -21.05
C LEU A 8 -13.13 8.92 -21.28
N ALA A 9 -12.40 10.02 -21.52
CA ALA A 9 -10.95 10.02 -21.60
C ALA A 9 -10.38 10.48 -20.26
N PHE A 10 -10.28 9.56 -19.29
CA PHE A 10 -9.43 9.77 -18.10
C PHE A 10 -8.01 9.33 -18.45
N ALA A 11 -7.24 10.21 -19.09
CA ALA A 11 -5.80 10.07 -19.18
C ALA A 11 -5.17 10.71 -17.94
N VAL A 12 -5.22 10.02 -16.80
CA VAL A 12 -4.39 10.38 -15.64
C VAL A 12 -3.02 9.74 -15.85
N ALA A 13 -2.16 10.45 -16.57
CA ALA A 13 -0.73 10.19 -16.58
C ALA A 13 -0.17 10.60 -15.21
N LEU A 14 -0.10 9.65 -14.28
CA LEU A 14 0.78 9.77 -13.11
C LEU A 14 1.96 8.84 -13.30
N LEU A 15 2.95 9.33 -14.05
CA LEU A 15 4.33 8.95 -13.82
C LEU A 15 4.71 9.41 -12.41
N VAL A 16 4.51 8.55 -11.42
CA VAL A 16 5.29 8.59 -10.19
C VAL A 16 6.08 7.30 -10.15
N GLY A 17 7.20 7.33 -10.87
CA GLY A 17 8.32 6.48 -10.57
C GLY A 17 8.76 6.77 -9.14
N ALA A 18 8.31 5.94 -8.21
CA ALA A 18 8.91 5.81 -6.90
C ALA A 18 9.47 4.40 -6.77
N SER A 19 10.43 4.10 -7.65
CA SER A 19 11.49 3.14 -7.37
C SER A 19 12.40 3.71 -6.29
N ALA A 20 11.83 4.03 -5.14
CA ALA A 20 12.57 4.30 -3.92
C ALA A 20 12.14 3.22 -2.93
N ALA A 21 12.88 2.11 -3.00
CA ALA A 21 13.07 1.26 -1.86
C ALA A 21 13.61 2.13 -0.71
N VAL A 22 12.72 2.82 0.03
CA VAL A 22 13.00 3.19 1.41
C VAL A 22 13.15 1.87 2.13
N ALA A 23 14.39 1.51 2.39
CA ALA A 23 14.82 0.25 2.98
C ALA A 23 14.01 -0.05 4.25
N GLY A 24 13.47 -1.27 4.35
CA GLY A 24 12.77 -1.79 5.53
C GLY A 24 11.25 -1.93 5.41
N GLN A 25 10.56 -1.04 4.69
CA GLN A 25 9.09 -1.08 4.59
C GLN A 25 8.59 -1.52 3.20
N SER A 26 7.62 -2.43 3.21
CA SER A 26 7.07 -3.03 1.99
C SER A 26 6.33 -2.04 1.10
N CYS A 27 6.34 -2.32 -0.19
CA CYS A 27 5.66 -1.53 -1.20
C CYS A 27 4.15 -1.38 -0.91
N CYS A 28 3.50 -2.44 -0.45
CA CYS A 28 2.06 -2.39 -0.18
C CYS A 28 1.74 -1.61 1.11
N VAL A 29 2.62 -1.61 2.13
CA VAL A 29 2.45 -0.81 3.37
C VAL A 29 2.50 0.69 3.08
N LYS A 30 3.46 1.14 2.28
CA LYS A 30 3.58 2.56 1.90
C LYS A 30 2.37 3.06 1.11
N ALA A 31 1.91 2.27 0.15
CA ALA A 31 0.72 2.62 -0.63
C ALA A 31 -0.50 2.80 0.27
N LYS A 32 -0.73 1.88 1.21
CA LYS A 32 -1.88 1.97 2.14
C LYS A 32 -1.80 3.17 3.07
N ALA A 33 -0.61 3.52 3.57
CA ALA A 33 -0.45 4.76 4.35
C ALA A 33 -0.68 6.03 3.51
N ALA A 34 -0.38 5.99 2.21
CA ALA A 34 -0.74 7.05 1.27
C ALA A 34 -2.22 7.02 0.84
N GLY A 35 -3.05 6.14 1.43
CA GLY A 35 -4.46 5.97 1.07
C GLY A 35 -4.68 5.38 -0.32
N LYS A 36 -3.68 4.71 -0.90
CA LYS A 36 -3.70 4.11 -2.25
C LYS A 36 -3.49 2.60 -2.19
N GLU A 37 -3.91 1.91 -3.23
CA GLU A 37 -3.48 0.52 -3.46
C GLU A 37 -2.09 0.52 -4.10
N CYS A 38 -1.32 -0.56 -3.89
CA CYS A 38 -0.01 -0.66 -4.50
C CYS A 38 -0.14 -1.14 -5.94
N ASP A 39 0.32 -0.34 -6.88
CA ASP A 39 0.21 -0.61 -8.32
C ASP A 39 1.31 -1.54 -8.86
N HIS A 40 2.22 -2.01 -8.00
CA HIS A 40 3.22 -2.98 -8.41
C HIS A 40 2.55 -4.27 -8.88
N LYS A 41 3.01 -4.80 -10.02
CA LYS A 41 2.50 -6.05 -10.62
C LYS A 41 2.35 -7.18 -9.60
N CYS A 42 3.30 -7.33 -8.66
CA CYS A 42 3.21 -8.34 -7.59
C CYS A 42 2.08 -8.08 -6.58
N CYS A 43 1.78 -6.84 -6.18
CA CYS A 43 0.62 -6.54 -5.34
C CYS A 43 -0.66 -6.62 -6.17
N VAL A 44 -0.70 -6.11 -7.40
CA VAL A 44 -1.91 -6.17 -8.26
C VAL A 44 -2.34 -7.61 -8.53
N ASP A 45 -1.41 -8.48 -8.92
CA ASP A 45 -1.71 -9.89 -9.19
C ASP A 45 -2.18 -10.61 -7.90
N ALA A 46 -1.56 -10.30 -6.75
CA ALA A 46 -1.96 -10.84 -5.47
C ALA A 46 -3.37 -10.36 -5.06
N HIS A 47 -3.67 -9.07 -5.18
CA HIS A 47 -4.99 -8.50 -4.91
C HIS A 47 -6.07 -9.09 -5.81
N LYS A 48 -5.78 -9.28 -7.11
CA LYS A 48 -6.66 -10.00 -8.05
C LYS A 48 -6.91 -11.45 -7.59
N ALA A 49 -5.87 -12.11 -7.09
CA ALA A 49 -5.97 -13.44 -6.51
C ALA A 49 -6.58 -13.45 -5.09
N LYS A 50 -6.95 -12.29 -4.52
CA LYS A 50 -7.37 -12.11 -3.13
C LYS A 50 -6.37 -12.69 -2.11
N LYS A 51 -5.09 -12.56 -2.43
CA LYS A 51 -3.95 -13.01 -1.62
C LYS A 51 -3.06 -11.83 -1.25
N LEU A 52 -2.22 -12.05 -0.23
CA LEU A 52 -1.12 -11.16 0.08
C LEU A 52 -0.06 -11.20 -1.02
N CYS A 53 0.57 -10.05 -1.25
CA CYS A 53 1.78 -10.01 -2.05
C CYS A 53 2.90 -10.71 -1.28
N GLU A 54 3.21 -11.97 -1.61
CA GLU A 54 4.25 -12.76 -0.96
C GLU A 54 5.64 -12.09 -0.99
N LYS A 55 5.85 -11.15 -1.92
CA LYS A 55 7.08 -10.36 -2.02
C LYS A 55 7.14 -9.18 -1.04
N CYS A 56 6.00 -8.59 -0.70
CA CYS A 56 5.93 -7.43 0.20
C CYS A 56 5.45 -7.85 1.60
N GLN A 57 4.80 -9.01 1.74
CA GLN A 57 4.07 -9.48 2.91
C GLN A 57 4.11 -11.01 2.95
N LYS A 58 5.32 -11.60 3.05
CA LYS A 58 5.51 -13.05 3.01
C LYS A 58 4.84 -13.77 4.18
N ASP A 59 4.95 -13.17 5.36
CA ASP A 59 4.41 -13.70 6.61
C ASP A 59 3.65 -12.55 7.25
N ALA A 60 2.30 -12.61 7.30
CA ALA A 60 1.45 -11.59 7.91
C ALA A 60 1.69 -11.51 9.44
N SER A 61 2.85 -10.99 9.81
CA SER A 61 3.47 -11.20 11.11
C SER A 61 2.94 -10.20 12.14
N ASN A 62 2.52 -9.03 11.67
CA ASN A 62 1.95 -7.97 12.51
C ASN A 62 0.48 -7.67 12.14
N CYS A 63 -0.18 -6.85 12.97
CA CYS A 63 -1.57 -6.50 12.76
C CYS A 63 -1.82 -5.64 11.50
N CYS A 64 -0.83 -4.87 11.03
CA CYS A 64 -0.91 -4.15 9.76
C CYS A 64 -0.96 -5.13 8.59
N ASP A 65 -0.07 -6.11 8.59
CA ASP A 65 0.03 -7.06 7.49
C ASP A 65 -1.22 -7.94 7.39
N LYS A 66 -1.74 -8.38 8.54
CA LYS A 66 -3.01 -9.12 8.61
C LYS A 66 -4.20 -8.31 8.10
N ALA A 67 -4.22 -7.00 8.38
CA ALA A 67 -5.28 -6.14 7.89
C ALA A 67 -5.20 -5.98 6.36
N ILE A 68 -4.00 -5.76 5.82
CA ILE A 68 -3.75 -5.71 4.37
C ILE A 68 -4.17 -7.04 3.72
N ALA A 69 -3.86 -8.18 4.35
CA ALA A 69 -4.28 -9.52 3.90
C ALA A 69 -5.79 -9.67 3.80
N ALA A 70 -6.50 -9.09 4.76
CA ALA A 70 -7.94 -9.07 4.80
C ALA A 70 -8.55 -7.99 3.89
N ALA A 71 -7.73 -7.25 3.13
CA ALA A 71 -8.10 -6.07 2.37
C ALA A 71 -8.85 -5.03 3.23
N LYS A 72 -8.43 -4.88 4.49
CA LYS A 72 -9.01 -3.97 5.49
C LYS A 72 -7.96 -3.01 6.03
N GLU A 73 -8.41 -1.89 6.56
CA GLU A 73 -7.57 -1.01 7.36
C GLU A 73 -7.31 -1.63 8.74
N CYS A 74 -6.09 -1.49 9.24
CA CYS A 74 -5.77 -2.00 10.56
C CYS A 74 -6.46 -1.17 11.64
N SER A 75 -7.41 -1.77 12.36
CA SER A 75 -8.19 -1.09 13.39
C SER A 75 -7.49 -0.99 14.75
N HIS A 76 -6.27 -1.50 14.86
CA HIS A 76 -5.51 -1.42 16.12
C HIS A 76 -5.22 0.04 16.48
N PRO A 77 -5.32 0.46 17.76
CA PRO A 77 -5.14 1.87 18.15
C PRO A 77 -3.88 2.53 17.59
N CYS A 78 -2.72 1.85 17.68
CA CYS A 78 -1.46 2.38 17.12
C CYS A 78 -1.47 2.62 15.61
N CYS A 79 -2.32 1.90 14.87
CA CYS A 79 -2.46 2.05 13.42
C CYS A 79 -3.49 3.13 13.09
N LYS A 80 -4.55 3.26 13.87
CA LYS A 80 -5.52 4.35 13.74
C LYS A 80 -4.87 5.70 14.00
N ASP A 81 -4.01 5.80 15.01
CA ASP A 81 -3.33 7.06 15.33
C ASP A 81 -2.32 7.43 14.23
N ALA A 82 -1.53 6.46 13.76
CA ALA A 82 -0.64 6.68 12.62
C ALA A 82 -1.42 7.09 11.35
N ALA A 83 -2.55 6.46 11.06
CA ALA A 83 -3.39 6.80 9.92
C ALA A 83 -3.97 8.23 10.02
N LYS A 84 -4.37 8.70 11.21
CA LYS A 84 -4.78 10.10 11.43
C LYS A 84 -3.66 11.09 11.12
N GLU A 85 -2.42 10.69 11.40
CA GLU A 85 -1.22 11.48 11.08
C GLU A 85 -0.74 11.28 9.63
N HIS A 86 -1.46 10.50 8.81
CA HIS A 86 -1.03 10.08 7.47
C HIS A 86 0.36 9.40 7.46
N LYS A 87 0.70 8.73 8.56
CA LYS A 87 1.95 8.01 8.78
C LYS A 87 1.72 6.50 8.77
N ILE A 88 2.80 5.77 8.50
CA ILE A 88 2.83 4.33 8.69
C ILE A 88 2.96 4.05 10.19
N CYS A 89 2.27 3.02 10.69
CA CYS A 89 2.43 2.62 12.08
C CYS A 89 3.86 2.12 12.34
N GLU A 90 4.68 2.94 13.00
CA GLU A 90 6.08 2.64 13.32
C GLU A 90 6.22 1.52 14.36
N LYS A 91 5.19 1.29 15.18
CA LYS A 91 5.18 0.15 16.12
C LYS A 91 5.18 -1.20 15.40
N CYS A 92 4.52 -1.27 14.25
CA CYS A 92 4.42 -2.50 13.44
C CYS A 92 5.43 -2.52 12.30
N ASN A 93 5.74 -1.34 11.75
CA ASN A 93 6.61 -1.16 10.61
C ASN A 93 7.75 -0.22 11.02
N LYS A 94 8.58 -0.67 11.95
CA LYS A 94 9.76 0.11 12.35
C LYS A 94 10.58 0.41 11.09
N PRO A 95 10.99 1.66 10.85
CA PRO A 95 12.00 1.90 9.83
C PRO A 95 13.24 1.10 10.22
N ASP A 96 13.86 0.41 9.27
CA ASP A 96 15.22 -0.08 9.48
C ASP A 96 16.08 1.18 9.70
N GLU A 97 16.41 1.46 10.97
CA GLU A 97 17.48 2.40 11.29
C GLU A 97 18.70 1.90 10.52
N LYS A 98 19.15 2.71 9.56
CA LYS A 98 20.26 2.37 8.68
C LYS A 98 21.37 1.73 9.52
N LYS A 99 21.85 0.57 9.08
CA LYS A 99 23.24 0.18 9.29
C LYS A 99 24.10 1.32 8.72
N GLU A 100 24.34 2.36 9.52
CA GLU A 100 25.51 3.20 9.35
C GLU A 100 26.69 2.27 9.51
N LYS A 101 27.45 2.16 8.42
CA LYS A 101 28.65 1.35 8.32
C LYS A 101 29.84 2.23 8.63
#